data_AF-A0A537WGL7-F1
#
_entry.id   AF-A0A537WGL7-F1
#
_cell.length_a   1.000
_cell.length_b   1.000
_cell.length_c   1.000
_cell.angle_alpha   90.00
_cell.angle_beta   90.00
_cell.angle_gamma   90.00
#
_symmetry.space_group_name_H-M   'P 1'
#
loop_
_entity.id
_entity.type
_entity.pdbx_description
1 polymer ?
#
loop_
_entity_poly.entity_id
_entity_poly.type
_entity_poly.pdbx_seq_one_letter_code
_entity_poly.pdbx_strand_id
1 'polypeptide(L)'
;AAVTGILLGLPVLRLHGDYLAIVTLGFGEVIRVLANNLDKPINLTNGPKGITPISRPPTPFGLPYGEYFYFLVLLLVVVVVIVNRRLEDSHIGRAWEAIREDELAARAMGVPLVRMKLMAFACGASFAGVMGVLFSAKQVFINPESFTFLESIGVLAMVILGGMGSIPGAILGATVVTVLNLQVLKGFSLWLNELKNAGVTVLGYSLADLPTQFEPAKYERMVFGIILVLMMIFRPQGIFPARRRQRELTTPGG
;
A
#
# COMPACT_ATOMS: atom_id res chain seq x y z
N ALA A 1 -7.53 -2.69 15.58
CA ALA A 1 -6.91 -1.82 14.55
C ALA A 1 -7.32 -0.35 14.72
N ALA A 2 -8.61 0.02 14.68
CA ALA A 2 -9.06 1.40 14.88
C ALA A 2 -8.52 2.07 16.16
N VAL A 3 -8.67 1.38 17.30
CA VAL A 3 -8.18 1.85 18.62
C VAL A 3 -6.67 2.07 18.59
N THR A 4 -5.91 1.12 18.03
CA THR A 4 -4.46 1.24 17.85
C THR A 4 -4.10 2.43 16.97
N GLY A 5 -4.86 2.68 15.90
CA GLY A 5 -4.70 3.85 15.04
C GLY A 5 -4.92 5.16 15.79
N ILE A 6 -5.91 5.24 16.67
CA ILE A 6 -6.14 6.41 17.53
C ILE A 6 -4.98 6.61 18.50
N LEU A 7 -4.54 5.54 19.17
CA LEU A 7 -3.42 5.59 20.11
C LEU A 7 -2.12 6.07 19.44
N LEU A 8 -1.84 5.58 18.24
CA LEU A 8 -0.69 6.02 17.44
C LEU A 8 -0.88 7.43 16.87
N GLY A 9 -2.12 7.84 16.56
CA GLY A 9 -2.42 9.17 16.05
C GLY A 9 -2.17 10.28 17.08
N LEU A 10 -2.45 10.04 18.38
CA LEU A 10 -2.31 11.05 19.43
C LEU A 10 -0.94 11.75 19.50
N PRO A 11 0.22 11.04 19.53
CA PRO A 11 1.52 11.69 19.51
C PRO A 11 1.83 12.34 18.16
N VAL A 12 1.38 11.73 17.06
CA VAL A 12 1.64 12.17 15.69
C VAL A 12 0.99 13.54 15.41
N LEU A 13 -0.16 13.82 16.03
CA LEU A 13 -0.85 15.12 15.90
C LEU A 13 -0.11 16.31 16.50
N ARG A 14 0.95 16.08 17.29
CA ARG A 14 1.77 17.15 17.87
C ARG A 14 2.89 17.61 16.93
N LEU A 15 3.04 16.96 15.78
CA LEU A 15 4.14 17.19 14.83
C LEU A 15 3.60 17.79 13.54
N HIS A 16 4.40 18.66 12.93
CA HIS A 16 4.07 19.36 11.69
C HIS A 16 5.22 19.23 10.67
N GLY A 17 4.87 19.33 9.38
CA GLY A 17 5.83 19.34 8.29
C GLY A 17 6.70 18.07 8.25
N ASP A 18 8.00 18.26 8.07
CA ASP A 18 8.96 17.15 7.88
C ASP A 18 9.06 16.21 9.09
N TYR A 19 8.83 16.74 10.30
CA TYR A 19 8.82 15.94 11.53
C TYR A 19 7.71 14.90 11.53
N LEU A 20 6.56 15.22 10.93
CA LEU A 20 5.45 14.27 10.79
C LEU A 20 5.85 13.09 9.92
N ALA A 21 6.52 13.35 8.79
CA ALA A 21 6.99 12.31 7.87
C ALA A 21 8.01 11.38 8.56
N ILE A 22 9.05 11.95 9.18
CA ILE A 22 10.10 11.18 9.87
C ILE A 22 9.49 10.26 10.93
N VAL A 23 8.55 10.77 11.72
CA VAL A 23 7.94 10.00 12.81
C VAL A 23 7.02 8.91 12.31
N THR A 24 6.26 9.13 11.23
CA THR A 24 5.47 8.04 10.62
C THR A 24 6.33 6.89 10.11
N LEU A 25 7.50 7.19 9.51
CA LEU A 25 8.46 6.17 9.10
C LEU A 25 9.07 5.46 10.31
N GLY A 26 9.49 6.22 11.32
CA GLY A 26 10.03 5.69 12.56
C GLY A 26 9.04 4.76 13.27
N PHE A 27 7.76 5.12 13.34
CA PHE A 27 6.73 4.26 13.95
C PHE A 27 6.57 2.92 13.22
N GLY A 28 6.60 2.91 11.89
CA GLY A 28 6.53 1.66 11.14
C GLY A 28 7.70 0.73 11.45
N GLU A 29 8.92 1.27 11.49
CA GLU A 29 10.12 0.50 11.82
C GLU A 29 10.13 0.04 13.28
N VAL A 30 9.73 0.91 14.23
CA VAL A 30 9.61 0.57 15.65
C VAL A 30 8.62 -0.57 15.86
N ILE A 31 7.45 -0.54 15.21
CA ILE A 31 6.46 -1.62 15.32
C ILE A 31 7.02 -2.93 14.76
N ARG A 32 7.76 -2.89 13.64
CA ARG A 32 8.40 -4.09 13.07
C ARG A 32 9.44 -4.68 14.01
N VAL A 33 10.35 -3.85 14.52
CA VAL A 33 11.39 -4.27 15.46
C VAL A 33 10.79 -4.77 16.76
N LEU A 34 9.76 -4.08 17.29
CA LEU A 34 9.01 -4.50 18.46
C LEU A 34 8.40 -5.88 18.22
N ALA A 35 7.67 -6.08 17.11
CA ALA A 35 7.09 -7.37 16.77
C ALA A 35 8.14 -8.48 16.60
N ASN A 36 9.36 -8.14 16.17
CA ASN A 36 10.46 -9.10 16.03
C ASN A 36 11.10 -9.49 17.39
N ASN A 37 11.03 -8.61 18.39
CA ASN A 37 11.57 -8.83 19.74
C ASN A 37 10.49 -9.22 20.77
N LEU A 38 9.24 -9.37 20.34
CA LEU A 38 8.10 -9.76 21.19
C LEU A 38 8.01 -11.28 21.42
N ASP A 39 9.14 -11.97 21.35
CA ASP A 39 9.30 -13.36 21.77
C ASP A 39 9.54 -13.49 23.29
N LYS A 40 10.02 -12.42 23.94
CA LYS A 40 10.34 -12.36 25.38
C LYS A 40 9.81 -11.07 26.02
N PRO A 41 9.31 -11.08 27.26
CA PRO A 41 9.15 -12.21 28.20
C PRO A 41 7.88 -13.05 27.98
N ILE A 42 6.88 -12.53 27.25
CA ILE A 42 5.66 -13.24 26.86
C ILE A 42 5.71 -13.41 25.34
N ASN A 43 5.70 -14.65 24.87
CA ASN A 43 5.84 -14.95 23.45
C ASN A 43 4.51 -14.68 22.71
N LEU A 44 4.38 -13.47 22.16
CA LEU A 44 3.16 -13.05 21.45
C LEU A 44 3.28 -13.26 19.93
N THR A 45 4.47 -13.04 19.37
CA THR A 45 4.70 -13.04 17.92
C THR A 45 5.66 -14.13 17.43
N ASN A 46 6.32 -14.84 18.35
CA ASN A 46 7.39 -15.79 18.06
C ASN A 46 8.62 -15.18 17.35
N GLY A 47 8.75 -13.84 17.43
CA GLY A 47 9.84 -13.08 16.84
C GLY A 47 9.98 -13.32 15.31
N PRO A 48 11.19 -13.62 14.80
CA PRO A 48 11.41 -13.84 13.37
C PRO A 48 10.67 -15.06 12.82
N LYS A 49 10.39 -16.05 13.68
CA LYS A 49 9.70 -17.28 13.29
C LYS A 49 8.24 -17.04 12.93
N GLY A 50 7.66 -15.91 13.36
CA GLY A 50 6.29 -15.54 13.05
C GLY A 50 5.23 -16.50 13.60
N ILE A 51 3.99 -16.29 13.15
CA ILE A 51 2.81 -17.04 13.58
C ILE A 51 2.40 -18.01 12.46
N THR A 52 2.42 -19.31 12.76
CA THR A 52 1.99 -20.40 11.88
C THR A 52 1.44 -21.59 12.70
N PRO A 53 0.38 -22.28 12.25
CA PRO A 53 -0.45 -21.99 11.08
C PRO A 53 -1.61 -21.03 11.41
N ILE A 54 -1.91 -20.11 10.49
CA ILE A 54 -3.09 -19.25 10.58
C ILE A 54 -4.28 -19.99 9.98
N SER A 55 -5.37 -20.07 10.74
CA SER A 55 -6.58 -20.76 10.29
C SER A 55 -7.18 -20.08 9.07
N ARG A 56 -7.53 -20.89 8.06
CA ARG A 56 -8.23 -20.42 6.87
C ARG A 56 -9.73 -20.32 7.15
N PRO A 57 -10.45 -19.35 6.57
CA PRO A 57 -11.91 -19.32 6.67
C PRO A 57 -12.50 -20.60 6.07
N PRO A 58 -13.53 -21.20 6.69
CA PRO A 58 -14.18 -22.38 6.14
C PRO A 58 -14.81 -22.06 4.79
N THR A 59 -14.73 -22.98 3.83
CA THR A 59 -15.34 -22.82 2.51
C THR A 59 -16.81 -23.20 2.55
N PRO A 60 -17.74 -22.24 2.42
CA PRO A 60 -19.14 -22.57 2.23
C PRO A 60 -19.33 -23.14 0.81
N PHE A 61 -20.32 -24.03 0.65
CA PHE A 61 -20.77 -24.55 -0.65
C PHE A 61 -19.79 -25.46 -1.43
N GLY A 62 -18.75 -26.00 -0.77
CA GLY A 62 -17.86 -27.01 -1.39
C GLY A 62 -16.97 -26.47 -2.53
N LEU A 63 -16.87 -25.14 -2.68
CA LEU A 63 -16.04 -24.50 -3.69
C LEU A 63 -14.54 -24.75 -3.43
N PRO A 64 -13.70 -24.85 -4.49
CA PRO A 64 -12.25 -24.83 -4.34
C PRO A 64 -11.80 -23.57 -3.60
N TYR A 65 -10.86 -23.72 -2.66
CA TYR A 65 -10.43 -22.62 -1.79
C TYR A 65 -9.93 -21.39 -2.56
N GLY A 66 -9.23 -21.59 -3.68
CA GLY A 66 -8.72 -20.48 -4.50
C GLY A 66 -9.83 -19.59 -5.06
N GLU A 67 -10.90 -20.20 -5.58
CA GLU A 67 -12.06 -19.48 -6.14
C GLU A 67 -12.87 -18.80 -5.05
N TYR A 68 -13.16 -19.51 -3.95
CA TYR A 68 -13.85 -18.93 -2.80
C TYR A 68 -13.11 -17.71 -2.26
N PHE A 69 -11.79 -17.84 -2.07
CA PHE A 69 -10.97 -16.74 -1.56
C PHE A 69 -10.94 -15.56 -2.52
N TYR A 70 -10.89 -15.80 -3.84
CA TYR A 70 -11.00 -14.74 -4.84
C TYR A 70 -12.32 -13.96 -4.72
N PHE A 71 -13.46 -14.65 -4.66
CA PHE A 71 -14.76 -13.98 -4.49
C PHE A 71 -14.89 -13.27 -3.14
N LEU A 72 -14.31 -13.82 -2.07
CA LEU A 72 -14.25 -13.17 -0.77
C LEU A 72 -13.49 -11.84 -0.84
N VAL A 73 -12.30 -11.83 -1.45
CA VAL A 73 -11.51 -10.60 -1.64
C VAL A 73 -12.28 -9.61 -2.51
N LEU A 74 -12.88 -10.08 -3.61
CA LEU A 74 -13.65 -9.22 -4.51
C LEU A 74 -14.83 -8.55 -3.81
N LEU A 75 -15.62 -9.33 -3.05
CA LEU A 75 -16.71 -8.81 -2.24
C LEU A 75 -16.21 -7.75 -1.26
N LEU A 76 -15.11 -8.03 -0.56
CA LEU A 76 -14.52 -7.12 0.41
C LEU A 76 -14.04 -5.81 -0.25
N VAL A 77 -13.40 -5.90 -1.42
CA VAL A 77 -13.02 -4.72 -2.21
C VAL A 77 -14.24 -3.89 -2.57
N VAL A 78 -15.33 -4.52 -3.05
CA VAL A 78 -16.58 -3.82 -3.36
C VAL A 78 -17.14 -3.11 -2.13
N VAL A 79 -17.19 -3.79 -0.98
CA VAL A 79 -17.64 -3.20 0.29
C VAL A 79 -16.76 -2.01 0.70
N VAL A 80 -15.44 -2.15 0.66
CA VAL A 80 -14.49 -1.09 1.00
C VAL A 80 -14.64 0.11 0.06
N VAL A 81 -14.85 -0.11 -1.25
CA VAL A 81 -15.10 0.96 -2.22
C VAL A 81 -16.42 1.69 -1.92
N ILE A 82 -17.49 0.95 -1.61
CA ILE A 82 -18.79 1.55 -1.25
C ILE A 82 -18.66 2.38 0.03
N VAL A 83 -18.02 1.83 1.06
CA VAL A 83 -17.81 2.53 2.34
C VAL A 83 -16.98 3.79 2.14
N ASN A 84 -15.87 3.73 1.39
CA ASN A 84 -15.04 4.90 1.13
C ASN A 84 -15.78 5.98 0.34
N ARG A 85 -16.57 5.62 -0.68
CA ARG A 85 -17.40 6.59 -1.42
C ARG A 85 -18.44 7.25 -0.50
N ARG A 86 -19.12 6.46 0.34
CA ARG A 86 -20.08 7.00 1.31
C ARG A 86 -19.42 7.89 2.35
N LEU A 87 -18.19 7.56 2.76
CA LEU A 87 -17.41 8.35 3.72
C LEU A 87 -16.94 9.67 3.10
N GLU A 88 -16.51 9.67 1.84
CA GLU A 88 -16.13 10.86 1.07
C GLU A 88 -17.31 11.84 0.96
N ASP A 89 -18.51 11.36 0.65
CA ASP A 89 -19.72 12.18 0.55
C ASP A 89 -20.34 12.57 1.90
N SER A 90 -19.79 12.09 3.02
CA SER A 90 -20.30 12.35 4.36
C SER A 90 -19.84 13.71 4.91
N HIS A 91 -20.42 14.14 6.04
CA HIS A 91 -19.95 15.33 6.76
C HIS A 91 -18.48 15.19 7.22
N ILE A 92 -18.07 13.98 7.60
CA ILE A 92 -16.69 13.68 8.03
C ILE A 92 -15.73 13.85 6.83
N GLY A 93 -16.12 13.34 5.66
CA GLY A 93 -15.34 13.48 4.43
C GLY A 93 -15.14 14.94 4.03
N ARG A 94 -16.22 15.74 4.05
CA ARG A 94 -16.14 17.19 3.80
C ARG A 94 -15.27 17.93 4.83
N ALA A 95 -15.30 17.52 6.09
CA ALA A 95 -14.44 18.08 7.12
C ALA A 95 -12.95 17.77 6.86
N TRP A 96 -12.63 16.55 6.41
CA TRP A 96 -11.26 16.20 6.02
C TRP A 96 -10.79 16.95 4.78
N GLU A 97 -11.68 17.18 3.82
CA GLU A 97 -11.39 18.00 2.64
C GLU A 97 -11.05 19.43 3.07
N ALA A 98 -11.86 20.04 3.95
CA ALA A 98 -11.58 21.39 4.47
C ALA A 98 -10.24 21.46 5.23
N ILE A 99 -9.91 20.45 6.04
CA ILE A 99 -8.62 20.39 6.76
C ILE A 99 -7.44 20.24 5.80
N ARG A 100 -7.63 19.53 4.68
CA ARG A 100 -6.59 19.32 3.67
C ARG A 100 -6.27 20.61 2.90
N GLU A 101 -7.27 21.46 2.65
CA GLU A 101 -7.08 22.73 1.96
C GLU A 101 -6.41 23.77 2.87
N ASP A 102 -6.99 24.03 4.06
CA ASP A 102 -6.39 24.93 5.05
C ASP A 102 -6.87 24.57 6.47
N GLU A 103 -5.93 24.09 7.29
CA GLU A 103 -6.17 23.72 8.68
C GLU A 103 -6.57 24.91 9.56
N LEU A 104 -6.00 26.09 9.33
CA LEU A 104 -6.32 27.32 10.08
C LEU A 104 -7.73 27.79 9.74
N ALA A 105 -8.08 27.81 8.45
CA ALA A 105 -9.42 28.18 8.01
C ALA A 105 -10.48 27.18 8.52
N ALA A 106 -10.21 25.87 8.42
CA ALA A 106 -11.12 24.84 8.93
C ALA A 106 -11.38 25.00 10.44
N ARG A 107 -10.35 25.36 11.21
CA ARG A 107 -10.48 25.63 12.65
C ARG A 107 -11.30 26.89 12.93
N ALA A 108 -11.13 27.96 12.14
CA ALA A 108 -11.93 29.17 12.26
C ALA A 108 -13.42 28.92 11.97
N MET A 109 -13.72 27.97 11.08
CA MET A 109 -15.08 27.51 10.77
C MET A 109 -15.65 26.50 11.80
N GLY A 110 -14.96 26.26 12.92
CA GLY A 110 -15.44 25.41 14.01
C GLY A 110 -15.23 23.91 13.82
N VAL A 111 -14.43 23.47 12.84
CA VAL A 111 -14.14 22.05 12.63
C VAL A 111 -13.21 21.52 13.74
N PRO A 112 -13.57 20.46 14.47
CA PRO A 112 -12.73 19.90 15.53
C PRO A 112 -11.55 19.11 14.95
N LEU A 113 -10.44 19.79 14.65
CA LEU A 113 -9.26 19.24 13.99
C LEU A 113 -8.75 17.93 14.60
N VAL A 114 -8.57 17.89 15.93
CA VAL A 114 -8.03 16.71 16.63
C VAL A 114 -8.92 15.49 16.43
N ARG A 115 -10.24 15.63 16.60
CA ARG A 115 -11.19 14.52 16.42
C ARG A 115 -11.19 14.05 14.97
N MET A 116 -11.22 14.98 14.01
CA MET A 116 -11.24 14.65 12.60
C MET A 116 -9.96 13.93 12.17
N LYS A 117 -8.77 14.42 12.57
CA LYS A 117 -7.51 13.74 12.25
C LYS A 117 -7.40 12.37 12.93
N LEU A 118 -7.81 12.23 14.19
CA LEU A 118 -7.85 10.90 14.86
C LEU A 118 -8.80 9.92 14.17
N MET A 119 -9.96 10.39 13.70
CA MET A 119 -10.87 9.56 12.91
C MET A 119 -10.23 9.12 11.59
N ALA A 120 -9.44 9.98 10.94
CA ALA A 120 -8.72 9.61 9.72
C ALA A 120 -7.71 8.47 9.99
N PHE A 121 -6.94 8.56 11.08
CA PHE A 121 -6.05 7.48 11.52
C PHE A 121 -6.81 6.20 11.87
N ALA A 122 -7.94 6.31 12.57
CA ALA A 122 -8.77 5.18 12.94
C ALA A 122 -9.34 4.44 11.70
N CYS A 123 -9.85 5.19 10.72
CA CYS A 123 -10.38 4.65 9.47
C CYS A 123 -9.28 3.97 8.65
N GLY A 124 -8.14 4.63 8.45
CA GLY A 124 -7.00 4.07 7.73
C GLY A 124 -6.49 2.78 8.38
N ALA A 125 -6.28 2.80 9.70
CA ALA A 125 -5.86 1.61 10.45
C ALA A 125 -6.88 0.48 10.39
N SER A 126 -8.18 0.79 10.35
CA SER A 126 -9.25 -0.21 10.23
C SER A 126 -9.18 -0.94 8.90
N PHE A 127 -9.09 -0.21 7.77
CA PHE A 127 -8.97 -0.83 6.45
C PHE A 127 -7.66 -1.62 6.31
N ALA A 128 -6.54 -1.07 6.78
CA ALA A 128 -5.26 -1.78 6.80
C ALA A 128 -5.33 -3.07 7.64
N GLY A 129 -5.99 -3.03 8.80
CA GLY A 129 -6.19 -4.20 9.66
C GLY A 129 -7.01 -5.30 9.01
N VAL A 130 -8.12 -4.94 8.34
CA VAL A 130 -8.95 -5.90 7.58
C VAL A 130 -8.13 -6.58 6.48
N MET A 131 -7.35 -5.79 5.72
CA MET A 131 -6.47 -6.34 4.68
C MET A 131 -5.33 -7.20 5.25
N GLY A 132 -4.80 -6.85 6.42
CA GLY A 132 -3.76 -7.63 7.10
C GLY A 132 -4.25 -9.00 7.54
N VAL A 133 -5.48 -9.11 8.06
CA VAL A 133 -6.10 -10.42 8.40
C VAL A 133 -6.27 -11.26 7.15
N LEU A 134 -6.75 -10.65 6.06
CA LEU A 134 -6.94 -11.35 4.78
C LEU A 134 -5.61 -11.83 4.18
N PHE A 135 -4.57 -11.00 4.22
CA PHE A 135 -3.22 -11.36 3.78
C PHE A 135 -2.67 -12.54 4.58
N SER A 136 -2.82 -12.49 5.91
CA SER A 136 -2.43 -13.56 6.83
C SER A 136 -3.13 -14.89 6.51
N ALA A 137 -4.43 -14.84 6.25
CA ALA A 137 -5.22 -16.03 5.89
C ALA A 137 -4.83 -16.62 4.52
N LYS A 138 -4.42 -15.77 3.57
CA LYS A 138 -3.91 -16.21 2.26
C LYS A 138 -2.58 -16.97 2.41
N GLN A 139 -1.65 -16.40 3.17
CA GLN A 139 -0.29 -16.91 3.30
C GLN A 139 -0.18 -18.05 4.33
N VAL A 140 -1.17 -18.20 5.22
CA VAL A 140 -1.20 -19.16 6.36
C VAL A 140 -0.07 -18.93 7.38
N PHE A 141 0.73 -17.89 7.14
CA PHE A 141 1.91 -17.54 7.88
C PHE A 141 2.08 -16.04 7.86
N ILE A 142 2.51 -15.47 8.97
CA ILE A 142 2.88 -14.06 9.04
C ILE A 142 4.11 -13.87 9.91
N ASN A 143 5.09 -13.11 9.42
CA ASN A 143 6.26 -12.68 10.16
C ASN A 143 6.51 -11.18 9.97
N PRO A 144 7.16 -10.50 10.94
CA PRO A 144 7.45 -9.07 10.85
C PRO A 144 8.33 -8.68 9.66
N GLU A 145 9.21 -9.58 9.21
CA GLU A 145 10.13 -9.32 8.09
C GLU A 145 9.42 -9.16 6.74
N SER A 146 8.18 -9.63 6.62
CA SER A 146 7.35 -9.39 5.42
C SER A 146 6.86 -7.94 5.29
N PHE A 147 6.97 -7.13 6.35
CA PHE A 147 6.48 -5.74 6.40
C PHE A 147 7.63 -4.75 6.53
N THR A 148 8.58 -4.81 5.61
CA THR A 148 9.72 -3.88 5.62
C THR A 148 9.32 -2.47 5.22
N PHE A 149 10.19 -1.50 5.51
CA PHE A 149 10.04 -0.13 5.04
C PHE A 149 9.90 -0.05 3.51
N LEU A 150 10.68 -0.87 2.78
CA LEU A 150 10.62 -0.93 1.32
C LEU A 150 9.26 -1.42 0.80
N GLU A 151 8.63 -2.38 1.49
CA GLU A 151 7.28 -2.83 1.13
C GLU A 151 6.24 -1.71 1.34
N SER A 152 6.39 -0.92 2.41
CA SER A 152 5.54 0.26 2.66
C SER A 152 5.68 1.30 1.55
N ILE A 153 6.90 1.56 1.07
CA ILE A 153 7.14 2.43 -0.10
C ILE A 153 6.50 1.83 -1.35
N GLY A 154 6.56 0.50 -1.54
CA GLY A 154 5.91 -0.17 -2.67
C GLY A 154 4.40 0.08 -2.71
N VAL A 155 3.72 -0.03 -1.57
CA VAL A 155 2.28 0.29 -1.47
C VAL A 155 2.01 1.77 -1.73
N LEU A 156 2.84 2.67 -1.21
CA LEU A 156 2.76 4.10 -1.50
C LEU A 156 2.91 4.38 -3.01
N ALA A 157 3.87 3.72 -3.67
CA ALA A 157 4.13 3.86 -5.09
C ALA A 157 2.92 3.43 -5.94
N MET A 158 2.24 2.33 -5.57
CA MET A 158 1.00 1.90 -6.21
C MET A 158 -0.08 2.99 -6.17
N VAL A 159 -0.25 3.64 -5.01
CA VAL A 159 -1.26 4.70 -4.82
C VAL A 159 -0.87 5.98 -5.56
N ILE A 160 0.41 6.40 -5.49
CA ILE A 160 0.90 7.58 -6.19
C ILE A 160 0.75 7.41 -7.71
N LEU A 161 1.19 6.27 -8.25
CA LEU A 161 1.07 5.94 -9.67
C LEU A 161 -0.40 5.97 -10.12
N GLY A 162 -1.30 5.41 -9.31
CA GLY A 162 -2.73 5.44 -9.56
C GLY A 162 -3.35 6.84 -9.55
N GLY A 163 -2.94 7.68 -8.60
CA GLY A 163 -3.38 9.06 -8.40
C GLY A 163 -3.92 9.31 -6.99
N MET A 164 -3.32 10.29 -6.31
CA MET A 164 -3.69 10.64 -4.93
C MET A 164 -5.12 11.20 -4.85
N GLY A 165 -5.99 10.56 -4.07
CA GLY A 165 -7.38 10.97 -3.87
C GLY A 165 -8.38 10.42 -4.89
N SER A 166 -7.99 9.41 -5.68
CA SER A 166 -8.89 8.72 -6.61
C SER A 166 -8.95 7.23 -6.30
N ILE A 167 -10.11 6.74 -5.84
CA ILE A 167 -10.34 5.31 -5.59
C ILE A 167 -10.07 4.45 -6.85
N PRO A 168 -10.64 4.74 -8.04
CA PRO A 168 -10.33 3.95 -9.23
C PRO A 168 -8.87 4.10 -9.68
N GLY A 169 -8.27 5.27 -9.45
CA GLY A 169 -6.84 5.48 -9.69
C GLY A 169 -5.99 4.52 -8.86
N ALA A 170 -6.21 4.45 -7.54
CA ALA A 170 -5.48 3.54 -6.66
C ALA A 170 -5.60 2.06 -7.06
N ILE A 171 -6.78 1.62 -7.50
CA ILE A 171 -7.01 0.25 -7.99
C ILE A 171 -6.20 0.00 -9.28
N LEU A 172 -6.22 0.93 -10.23
CA LEU A 172 -5.43 0.83 -11.46
C LEU A 172 -3.93 0.85 -11.15
N GLY A 173 -3.48 1.72 -10.25
CA GLY A 173 -2.07 1.80 -9.87
C GLY A 173 -1.55 0.53 -9.22
N ALA A 174 -2.31 -0.04 -8.27
CA ALA A 174 -2.01 -1.35 -7.70
C ALA A 174 -1.99 -2.46 -8.75
N THR A 175 -2.95 -2.45 -9.69
CA THR A 175 -3.02 -3.44 -10.77
C THR A 175 -1.81 -3.35 -11.69
N VAL A 176 -1.46 -2.14 -12.16
CA VAL A 176 -0.33 -1.90 -13.08
C VAL A 176 0.98 -2.32 -12.44
N VAL A 177 1.26 -1.91 -11.21
CA VAL A 177 2.50 -2.28 -10.51
C VAL A 177 2.56 -3.78 -10.26
N THR A 178 1.43 -4.41 -9.89
CA THR A 178 1.38 -5.86 -9.67
C THR A 178 1.60 -6.64 -10.96
N VAL A 179 1.01 -6.22 -12.07
CA VAL A 179 1.22 -6.83 -13.40
C VAL A 179 2.66 -6.63 -13.88
N LEU A 180 3.20 -5.43 -13.69
CA LEU A 180 4.59 -5.12 -14.01
C LEU A 180 5.55 -6.05 -13.23
N ASN A 181 5.30 -6.25 -11.94
CA ASN A 181 6.06 -7.19 -11.12
C ASN A 181 5.91 -8.63 -11.61
N LEU A 182 4.68 -9.13 -11.58
CA LEU A 182 4.41 -10.57 -11.66
C LEU A 182 4.47 -11.11 -13.07
N GLN A 183 4.15 -10.30 -14.09
CA GLN A 183 4.11 -10.74 -15.48
C GLN A 183 5.28 -10.18 -16.28
N VAL A 184 5.52 -8.88 -16.22
CA VAL A 184 6.54 -8.25 -17.09
C VAL A 184 7.95 -8.57 -16.60
N LEU A 185 8.27 -8.23 -15.34
CA LEU A 185 9.63 -8.43 -14.82
C LEU A 185 9.98 -9.91 -14.64
N LYS A 186 9.06 -10.69 -14.06
CA LYS A 186 9.27 -12.14 -13.94
C LYS A 186 9.25 -12.85 -15.29
N GLY A 187 8.32 -12.50 -16.18
CA GLY A 187 8.25 -13.09 -17.53
C GLY A 187 9.49 -12.78 -18.36
N PHE A 188 9.97 -11.54 -18.32
CA PHE A 188 11.23 -11.15 -18.95
C PHE A 188 12.43 -11.90 -18.34
N SER A 189 12.45 -12.08 -17.02
CA SER A 189 13.48 -12.88 -16.35
C SER A 189 13.45 -14.35 -16.78
N LEU A 190 12.27 -14.95 -16.93
CA LEU A 190 12.12 -16.34 -17.39
C LEU A 190 12.57 -16.48 -18.85
N TRP A 191 12.13 -15.56 -19.72
CA TRP A 191 12.56 -15.51 -21.12
C TRP A 191 14.09 -15.37 -21.25
N LEU A 192 14.72 -14.50 -20.46
CA LEU A 192 16.17 -14.37 -20.43
C LEU A 192 16.86 -15.66 -19.95
N ASN A 193 16.31 -16.32 -18.93
CA ASN A 193 16.84 -17.59 -18.43
C ASN A 193 16.72 -18.71 -19.47
N GLU A 194 15.65 -18.74 -20.25
CA GLU A 194 15.49 -19.68 -21.37
C GLU A 194 16.52 -19.44 -22.47
N LEU A 195 16.76 -18.19 -22.86
CA LEU A 195 17.81 -17.85 -23.83
C LEU A 195 19.22 -18.21 -23.34
N LYS A 196 19.46 -18.03 -22.03
CA LYS A 196 20.70 -18.43 -21.37
C LYS A 196 20.89 -19.95 -21.43
N ASN A 197 19.84 -20.72 -21.16
CA ASN A 197 19.86 -22.18 -21.21
C ASN A 197 19.94 -22.73 -22.65
N ALA A 198 19.45 -21.99 -23.64
CA ALA A 198 19.54 -22.32 -25.05
C ALA A 198 20.93 -22.07 -25.66
N GLY A 199 21.91 -21.56 -24.89
CA GLY A 199 23.28 -21.36 -25.34
C GLY A 199 23.44 -20.30 -26.43
N VAL A 200 22.49 -19.36 -26.52
CA VAL A 200 22.50 -18.31 -27.55
C VAL A 200 23.69 -17.38 -27.30
N THR A 201 24.60 -17.27 -28.27
CA THR A 201 25.70 -16.31 -28.25
C THR A 201 25.26 -15.00 -28.89
N VAL A 202 25.31 -13.88 -28.15
CA VAL A 202 25.02 -12.55 -28.69
C VAL A 202 26.32 -11.76 -28.75
N LEU A 203 26.64 -11.21 -29.92
CA LEU A 203 27.84 -10.37 -30.14
C LEU A 203 29.16 -11.04 -29.70
N GLY A 204 29.29 -12.36 -29.87
CA GLY A 204 30.52 -13.11 -29.56
C GLY A 204 30.69 -13.49 -28.08
N TYR A 205 29.74 -13.14 -27.21
CA TYR A 205 29.70 -13.57 -25.81
C TYR A 205 28.61 -14.63 -25.60
N SER A 206 28.93 -15.69 -24.86
CA SER A 206 27.95 -16.70 -24.45
C SER A 206 27.04 -16.11 -23.38
N LEU A 207 25.72 -16.10 -23.60
CA LEU A 207 24.75 -15.70 -22.57
C LEU A 207 24.82 -16.62 -21.33
N ALA A 208 25.40 -17.82 -21.46
CA ALA A 208 25.65 -18.72 -20.33
C ALA A 208 26.55 -18.08 -19.25
N ASP A 209 27.48 -17.21 -19.65
CA ASP A 209 28.43 -16.56 -18.73
C ASP A 209 27.92 -15.21 -18.19
N LEU A 210 26.70 -14.78 -18.55
CA LEU A 210 26.11 -13.60 -17.93
C LEU A 210 26.01 -13.83 -16.42
N PRO A 211 26.67 -12.97 -15.60
CA PRO A 211 26.59 -13.05 -14.15
C PRO A 211 25.12 -12.99 -13.71
N THR A 212 24.75 -13.80 -12.70
CA THR A 212 23.42 -13.80 -12.05
C THR A 212 23.05 -12.43 -11.44
N GLN A 213 23.95 -11.45 -11.50
CA GLN A 213 23.72 -10.07 -11.12
C GLN A 213 22.78 -9.35 -12.09
N PHE A 214 22.69 -9.75 -13.37
CA PHE A 214 21.82 -9.12 -14.37
C PHE A 214 20.38 -9.66 -14.38
N GLU A 215 19.95 -10.40 -13.36
CA GLU A 215 18.57 -10.86 -13.23
C GLU A 215 17.62 -9.67 -13.02
N PRO A 216 16.68 -9.39 -13.94
CA PRO A 216 15.77 -8.25 -13.84
C PRO A 216 14.92 -8.27 -12.57
N ALA A 217 14.62 -9.46 -12.04
CA ALA A 217 13.87 -9.64 -10.79
C ALA A 217 14.59 -9.02 -9.57
N LYS A 218 15.92 -8.97 -9.55
CA LYS A 218 16.69 -8.34 -8.45
C LYS A 218 16.60 -6.82 -8.50
N TYR A 219 16.33 -6.25 -9.67
CA TYR A 219 16.23 -4.81 -9.89
C TYR A 219 14.80 -4.27 -9.83
N GLU A 220 13.82 -5.10 -9.48
CA GLU A 220 12.42 -4.70 -9.37
C GLU A 220 12.23 -3.40 -8.56
N ARG A 221 12.89 -3.31 -7.40
CA ARG A 221 12.84 -2.13 -6.52
C ARG A 221 13.42 -0.89 -7.17
N MET A 222 14.48 -1.03 -7.96
CA MET A 222 15.07 0.08 -8.72
C MET A 222 14.13 0.54 -9.83
N VAL A 223 13.49 -0.40 -10.54
CA VAL A 223 12.50 -0.11 -11.57
C VAL A 223 11.31 0.66 -10.99
N PHE A 224 10.79 0.26 -9.82
CA PHE A 224 9.73 1.01 -9.14
C PHE A 224 10.16 2.41 -8.73
N GLY A 225 11.38 2.57 -8.21
CA GLY A 225 11.93 3.89 -7.88
C GLY A 225 12.00 4.80 -9.11
N ILE A 226 12.51 4.29 -10.23
CA ILE A 226 12.59 5.04 -11.51
C ILE A 226 11.19 5.43 -11.99
N ILE A 227 10.24 4.47 -11.99
CA ILE A 227 8.85 4.73 -12.40
C ILE A 227 8.24 5.82 -11.53
N LEU A 228 8.46 5.79 -10.22
CA LEU A 228 7.94 6.78 -9.29
C LEU A 228 8.54 8.16 -9.57
N VAL A 229 9.85 8.27 -9.78
CA VAL A 229 10.51 9.54 -10.13
C VAL A 229 9.99 10.09 -11.46
N LEU A 230 9.94 9.26 -12.50
CA LEU A 230 9.42 9.66 -13.81
C LEU A 230 7.96 10.11 -13.71
N MET A 231 7.15 9.39 -12.96
CA MET A 231 5.75 9.72 -12.76
C MET A 231 5.60 11.05 -12.01
N MET A 232 6.41 11.31 -10.98
CA MET A 232 6.41 12.59 -10.27
C MET A 232 6.83 13.76 -11.18
N ILE A 233 7.77 13.54 -12.09
CA ILE A 233 8.23 14.56 -13.05
C ILE A 233 7.15 14.83 -14.11
N PHE A 234 6.61 13.80 -14.74
CA PHE A 234 5.75 13.96 -15.92
C PHE A 234 4.26 14.09 -15.58
N ARG A 235 3.78 13.46 -14.50
CA ARG A 235 2.36 13.46 -14.09
C ARG A 235 2.22 13.35 -12.57
N PRO A 236 2.51 14.43 -11.81
CA PRO A 236 2.42 14.42 -10.34
C PRO A 236 1.01 14.13 -9.78
N GLN A 237 -0.02 14.13 -10.63
CA GLN A 237 -1.41 13.93 -10.23
C GLN A 237 -1.89 12.47 -10.27
N GLY A 238 -1.15 11.53 -10.88
CA GLY A 238 -1.66 10.17 -11.14
C GLY A 238 -1.91 9.85 -12.60
N ILE A 239 -2.16 8.57 -12.87
CA ILE A 239 -2.81 8.14 -14.12
C ILE A 239 -4.28 8.59 -14.14
N PHE A 240 -4.99 8.48 -13.01
CA PHE A 240 -6.40 8.90 -12.87
C PHE A 240 -6.58 9.86 -11.68
N PRO A 241 -6.44 11.17 -11.89
CA PRO A 241 -6.55 12.16 -10.82
C PRO A 241 -7.98 12.28 -10.27
N ALA A 242 -8.11 12.80 -9.04
CA ALA A 242 -9.39 13.00 -8.38
C ALA A 242 -10.32 13.94 -9.17
N ARG A 243 -11.59 13.52 -9.37
CA ARG A 243 -12.59 14.23 -10.19
C ARG A 243 -12.91 15.66 -9.74
N ARG A 244 -12.73 15.98 -8.44
CA ARG A 244 -13.02 17.34 -7.93
C ARG A 244 -11.94 18.36 -8.22
N ARG A 245 -10.67 17.97 -8.27
CA ARG A 245 -9.56 18.86 -8.68
C ARG A 245 -9.66 19.28 -10.15
N GLN A 246 -10.33 18.46 -10.98
CA GLN A 246 -10.67 18.83 -12.35
C GLN A 246 -11.67 20.01 -12.40
N ARG A 247 -12.54 20.20 -11.39
CA ARG A 247 -13.52 21.31 -11.35
C ARG A 247 -12.86 22.66 -11.09
N GLU A 248 -11.75 22.68 -10.36
CA GLU A 248 -10.94 23.89 -10.14
C GLU A 248 -10.21 24.31 -11.42
N LEU A 249 -9.79 23.36 -12.26
CA LEU A 249 -9.13 23.65 -13.54
C LEU A 249 -10.10 24.11 -14.64
N THR A 250 -11.39 23.77 -14.53
CA THR A 250 -12.42 24.12 -15.52
C THR A 250 -13.22 25.38 -15.18
N THR A 251 -12.97 26.00 -14.03
CA THR A 251 -13.57 27.30 -13.70
C THR A 251 -12.50 28.37 -13.93
N PRO A 252 -12.55 29.13 -15.06
CA PRO A 252 -11.75 30.34 -15.15
C PRO A 252 -12.22 31.25 -14.02
N GLY A 253 -11.29 31.72 -13.19
CA GLY A 253 -11.61 32.66 -12.10
C GLY A 253 -12.46 33.81 -12.63
N GLY A 254 -13.61 34.02 -11.98
CA GLY A 254 -14.40 35.24 -12.12
C GLY A 254 -13.85 36.34 -11.23
#